data_AF-A0A938AHT5-F1
#
_entry.id   AF-A0A938AHT5-F1
#
_cell.length_a   1.000
_cell.length_b   1.000
_cell.length_c   1.000
_cell.angle_alpha   90.00
_cell.angle_beta   90.00
_cell.angle_gamma   90.00
#
_symmetry.space_group_name_H-M   'P 1'
#
loop_
_entity.id
_entity.type
_entity.pdbx_description
1 polymer ?
#
loop_
_entity_poly.entity_id
_entity_poly.type
_entity_poly.pdbx_seq_one_letter_code
_entity_poly.pdbx_strand_id
1 'polypeptide(L)'
;MTSTSLSIFRRCSAVIVGLVAALSLPSVASAHATLDGSTPAASSVVSKSPDEIVLDFDETVEPRLGSLKVFDDAGREMEVGDLVRDVVDQSVVRASVMPLADGPYVVVWRVTSVDGHPVTGAFPFEVGKVSSGSASDLLQNIVASQSRDESLGVAIGVIRFFSLLAITLLIGVMIVTAGGDVLLNHRSRLMSAVCLAGLATSSVGILLLQGPYTTNGRWGDVFDTGLISDVMATRLGVALVARVSLVLVLVILFSPVIIRRRSSLWLNAVGLATLGIVLTFSASGHASARPWAALLVALDAVHLSAIGVWIGTLLAAVVVGHEVFDTGEDDDANQHLSRLSRVFTWAMPVVVLTGSVQAWMLIEDRSGVFDTTYGRALLAKVGLVILAVAIGTGIRRRLTQGNTGALKRALRSEALVAIVVLGLAAVMVSTSPTSGDGGSAYSSVTLVQGGVLADITVSPARVGTVEIHTLFSPPGGSLSPVENVEVRLQLPSRDIPTIPVDMIELGPNHWSGVAQIPYPGEWSLDVVVTPTKNATLSYSTSVKVVD
;
A
#
# COMPACT_ATOMS: atom_id res chain seq x y z
N MET A 1 36.07 -24.38 -13.31
CA MET A 1 35.49 -23.09 -12.86
C MET A 1 36.38 -21.98 -13.38
N THR A 2 35.86 -21.08 -14.21
CA THR A 2 36.64 -19.91 -14.70
C THR A 2 36.66 -18.82 -13.62
N SER A 3 37.78 -18.09 -13.49
CA SER A 3 38.00 -17.08 -12.44
C SER A 3 36.95 -15.93 -12.44
N THR A 4 36.23 -15.77 -13.55
CA THR A 4 35.13 -14.82 -13.75
C THR A 4 33.89 -15.09 -12.87
N SER A 5 33.58 -16.34 -12.54
CA SER A 5 32.41 -16.66 -11.70
C SER A 5 32.63 -16.30 -10.22
N LEU A 6 33.86 -16.40 -9.73
CA LEU A 6 34.22 -16.07 -8.35
C LEU A 6 34.33 -14.56 -8.11
N SER A 7 34.71 -13.79 -9.14
CA SER A 7 34.83 -12.33 -9.06
C SER A 7 33.47 -11.63 -9.06
N ILE A 8 32.49 -12.14 -9.82
CA ILE A 8 31.10 -11.65 -9.80
C ILE A 8 30.46 -11.89 -8.42
N PHE A 9 30.74 -13.04 -7.79
CA PHE A 9 30.23 -13.37 -6.46
C PHE A 9 30.74 -12.39 -5.37
N ARG A 10 32.04 -12.10 -5.34
CA ARG A 10 32.61 -11.09 -4.41
C ARG A 10 32.03 -9.69 -4.66
N ARG A 11 31.71 -9.36 -5.92
CA ARG A 11 31.07 -8.09 -6.29
C ARG A 11 29.61 -8.04 -5.82
N CYS A 12 28.84 -9.10 -5.99
CA CYS A 12 27.46 -9.17 -5.47
C CYS A 12 27.40 -9.09 -3.94
N SER A 13 28.27 -9.79 -3.22
CA SER A 13 28.35 -9.69 -1.75
C SER A 13 28.78 -8.29 -1.29
N ALA A 14 29.73 -7.65 -1.97
CA ALA A 14 30.15 -6.29 -1.67
C ALA A 14 29.06 -5.24 -1.98
N VAL A 15 28.26 -5.45 -3.04
CA VAL A 15 27.08 -4.63 -3.35
C VAL A 15 26.01 -4.79 -2.28
N ILE A 16 25.74 -6.01 -1.81
CA ILE A 16 24.79 -6.26 -0.71
C ILE A 16 25.24 -5.53 0.56
N VAL A 17 26.52 -5.63 0.95
CA VAL A 17 27.06 -4.94 2.14
C VAL A 17 27.03 -3.41 1.97
N GLY A 18 27.36 -2.90 0.78
CA GLY A 18 27.27 -1.47 0.47
C GLY A 18 25.84 -0.93 0.48
N LEU A 19 24.85 -1.74 0.06
CA LEU A 19 23.44 -1.36 0.12
C LEU A 19 22.87 -1.38 1.55
N VAL A 20 23.31 -2.31 2.40
CA VAL A 20 22.97 -2.31 3.84
C VAL A 20 23.45 -1.02 4.50
N ALA A 21 24.61 -0.48 4.09
CA ALA A 21 25.08 0.82 4.55
C ALA A 21 24.26 1.99 3.97
N ALA A 22 23.86 1.91 2.69
CA ALA A 22 23.04 2.95 2.04
C ALA A 22 21.61 3.06 2.60
N LEU A 23 21.05 1.94 3.11
CA LEU A 23 19.77 1.89 3.85
C LEU A 23 19.77 2.76 5.13
N SER A 24 20.92 3.31 5.55
CA SER A 24 21.06 4.16 6.74
C SER A 24 20.70 5.64 6.51
N LEU A 25 20.48 6.08 5.26
CA LEU A 25 20.05 7.46 4.95
C LEU A 25 18.51 7.59 5.09
N PRO A 26 17.98 8.70 5.63
CA PRO A 26 16.53 8.92 5.71
C PRO A 26 15.92 9.14 4.32
N SER A 27 14.79 8.50 4.04
CA SER A 27 13.90 8.80 2.90
C SER A 27 12.61 9.42 3.43
N VAL A 28 12.14 10.49 2.77
CA VAL A 28 10.92 11.23 3.12
C VAL A 28 10.07 11.31 1.85
N ALA A 29 9.11 10.40 1.69
CA ALA A 29 7.98 10.49 0.76
C ALA A 29 7.01 9.31 1.01
N SER A 30 5.87 9.56 1.68
CA SER A 30 4.75 8.60 1.77
C SER A 30 4.00 8.56 0.43
N ALA A 31 3.22 7.51 0.21
CA ALA A 31 2.26 7.42 -0.91
C ALA A 31 0.90 6.87 -0.43
N HIS A 32 0.70 6.84 0.89
CA HIS A 32 -0.55 6.54 1.57
C HIS A 32 -0.97 7.77 2.35
N ALA A 33 -2.13 8.30 1.98
CA ALA A 33 -2.61 9.55 2.52
C ALA A 33 -3.03 9.39 3.97
N THR A 34 -2.52 10.26 4.82
CA THR A 34 -2.91 10.43 6.21
C THR A 34 -3.69 11.72 6.34
N LEU A 35 -4.76 11.71 7.14
CA LEU A 35 -5.51 12.93 7.43
C LEU A 35 -4.70 13.79 8.41
N ASP A 36 -4.27 14.97 7.95
CA ASP A 36 -3.57 15.97 8.76
C ASP A 36 -4.56 16.79 9.59
N GLY A 37 -5.74 17.08 9.03
CA GLY A 37 -6.73 17.91 9.69
C GLY A 37 -8.11 17.88 9.04
N SER A 38 -9.08 18.49 9.70
CA SER A 38 -10.44 18.63 9.20
C SER A 38 -11.09 19.93 9.65
N THR A 39 -12.07 20.40 8.88
CA THR A 39 -12.98 21.49 9.27
C THR A 39 -14.42 21.02 8.99
N PRO A 40 -15.31 20.92 9.98
CA PRO A 40 -15.06 21.08 11.42
C PRO A 40 -13.94 20.16 11.92
N ALA A 41 -13.19 20.61 12.93
CA ALA A 41 -12.16 19.80 13.52
C ALA A 41 -12.78 18.58 14.21
N ALA A 42 -12.06 17.46 14.22
CA ALA A 42 -12.47 16.27 14.94
C ALA A 42 -12.78 16.58 16.42
N SER A 43 -13.91 16.06 16.88
CA SER A 43 -14.50 16.28 18.21
C SER A 43 -14.83 17.74 18.55
N SER A 44 -14.86 18.65 17.57
CA SER A 44 -15.18 20.06 17.84
C SER A 44 -16.68 20.32 17.97
N VAL A 45 -17.01 21.39 18.70
CA VAL A 45 -18.37 21.92 18.82
C VAL A 45 -18.44 23.23 18.05
N VAL A 46 -19.22 23.26 16.98
CA VAL A 46 -19.40 24.45 16.14
C VAL A 46 -20.69 25.17 16.49
N SER A 47 -20.62 26.50 16.62
CA SER A 47 -21.76 27.32 17.03
C SER A 47 -22.89 27.41 15.98
N LYS A 48 -22.61 27.03 14.74
CA LYS A 48 -23.53 27.02 13.60
C LYS A 48 -23.24 25.80 12.73
N SER A 49 -24.24 25.34 11.98
CA SER A 49 -24.06 24.34 10.93
C SER A 49 -22.93 24.78 10.00
N PRO A 50 -21.95 23.90 9.70
CA PRO A 50 -20.99 24.17 8.64
C PRO A 50 -21.70 24.14 7.29
N ASP A 51 -21.24 24.95 6.34
CA ASP A 51 -21.70 24.92 4.95
C ASP A 51 -21.00 23.79 4.15
N GLU A 52 -19.83 23.36 4.61
CA GLU A 52 -19.00 22.31 4.00
C GLU A 52 -18.19 21.56 5.06
N ILE A 53 -17.81 20.32 4.75
CA ILE A 53 -16.77 19.59 5.46
C ILE A 53 -15.52 19.55 4.59
N VAL A 54 -14.39 19.92 5.17
CA VAL A 54 -13.08 19.97 4.56
C VAL A 54 -12.16 18.95 5.23
N LEU A 55 -11.44 18.17 4.44
CA LEU A 55 -10.44 17.20 4.89
C LEU A 55 -9.10 17.56 4.27
N ASP A 56 -8.07 17.67 5.12
CA ASP A 56 -6.70 17.99 4.73
C ASP A 56 -5.81 16.77 4.93
N PHE A 57 -4.97 16.47 3.94
CA PHE A 57 -4.14 15.28 3.89
C PHE A 57 -2.67 15.64 3.70
N ASP A 58 -1.77 14.76 4.14
CA ASP A 58 -0.31 14.90 3.93
C ASP A 58 0.12 14.71 2.46
N GLU A 59 -0.79 14.24 1.60
CA GLU A 59 -0.56 14.05 0.17
C GLU A 59 -1.83 14.24 -0.68
N THR A 60 -1.65 14.25 -2.00
CA THR A 60 -2.76 14.34 -2.95
C THR A 60 -3.67 13.10 -2.88
N VAL A 61 -4.99 13.33 -2.91
CA VAL A 61 -6.01 12.26 -2.86
C VAL A 61 -7.01 12.36 -4.02
N GLU A 62 -7.53 11.23 -4.49
CA GLU A 62 -8.55 11.12 -5.54
C GLU A 62 -9.97 10.99 -4.95
N PRO A 63 -10.82 12.04 -5.05
CA PRO A 63 -12.13 12.03 -4.42
C PRO A 63 -13.22 11.36 -5.26
N ARG A 64 -13.01 11.10 -6.57
CA ARG A 64 -14.04 10.52 -7.46
C ARG A 64 -14.52 9.13 -7.05
N LEU A 65 -13.64 8.33 -6.45
CA LEU A 65 -13.96 7.03 -5.84
C LEU A 65 -14.07 7.12 -4.31
N GLY A 66 -13.95 8.34 -3.79
CA GLY A 66 -14.11 8.65 -2.38
C GLY A 66 -15.58 8.90 -2.03
N SER A 67 -15.85 8.90 -0.73
CA SER A 67 -17.18 9.21 -0.21
C SER A 67 -17.03 9.99 1.08
N LEU A 68 -17.84 11.02 1.27
CA LEU A 68 -18.00 11.67 2.56
C LEU A 68 -19.47 11.53 2.97
N LYS A 69 -19.69 10.91 4.11
CA LYS A 69 -21.01 10.67 4.68
C LYS A 69 -21.07 11.33 6.04
N VAL A 70 -22.20 11.93 6.36
CA VAL A 70 -22.46 12.53 7.67
C VAL A 70 -23.64 11.80 8.28
N PHE A 71 -23.52 11.37 9.53
CA PHE A 71 -24.57 10.68 10.27
C PHE A 71 -25.00 11.52 11.46
N ASP A 72 -26.32 11.61 11.70
CA ASP A 72 -26.89 12.27 12.88
C ASP A 72 -26.93 11.35 14.12
N ASP A 73 -27.46 11.86 15.23
CA ASP A 73 -27.62 11.16 16.52
C ASP A 73 -28.42 9.86 16.43
N ALA A 74 -29.35 9.76 15.49
CA ALA A 74 -30.17 8.58 15.21
C ALA A 74 -29.49 7.60 14.24
N GLY A 75 -28.26 7.90 13.78
CA GLY A 75 -27.53 7.13 12.78
C GLY A 75 -28.08 7.27 11.36
N ARG A 76 -28.86 8.32 11.08
CA ARG A 76 -29.39 8.61 9.75
C ARG A 76 -28.35 9.34 8.94
N GLU A 77 -28.15 8.90 7.70
CA GLU A 77 -27.26 9.56 6.74
C GLU A 77 -27.89 10.88 6.27
N MET A 78 -27.14 11.96 6.46
CA MET A 78 -27.50 13.31 6.03
C MET A 78 -27.15 13.50 4.55
N GLU A 79 -27.86 14.43 3.90
CA GLU A 79 -27.57 14.79 2.52
C GLU A 79 -26.29 15.62 2.43
N VAL A 80 -25.33 15.11 1.66
CA VAL A 80 -24.02 15.70 1.41
C VAL A 80 -23.81 15.78 -0.09
N GLY A 81 -23.22 16.87 -0.57
CA GLY A 81 -22.86 17.02 -1.98
C GLY A 81 -21.68 16.14 -2.37
N ASP A 82 -21.34 16.15 -3.66
CA ASP A 82 -20.20 15.39 -4.18
C ASP A 82 -18.90 15.80 -3.48
N LEU A 83 -18.06 14.80 -3.16
CA LEU A 83 -16.71 15.06 -2.66
C LEU A 83 -15.86 15.58 -3.82
N VAL A 84 -15.37 16.81 -3.68
CA VAL A 84 -14.57 17.48 -4.72
C VAL A 84 -13.18 17.81 -4.18
N ARG A 85 -12.20 17.82 -5.08
CA ARG A 85 -10.84 18.27 -4.77
C ARG A 85 -10.80 19.79 -4.77
N ASP A 86 -10.06 20.38 -3.84
CA ASP A 86 -9.80 21.82 -3.85
C ASP A 86 -9.03 22.22 -5.13
N VAL A 87 -9.27 23.44 -5.59
CA VAL A 87 -8.72 23.95 -6.87
C VAL A 87 -7.26 24.39 -6.71
N VAL A 88 -6.87 24.80 -5.50
CA VAL A 88 -5.55 25.34 -5.18
C VAL A 88 -4.67 24.26 -4.59
N ASP A 89 -5.18 23.49 -3.63
CA ASP A 89 -4.43 22.42 -2.96
C ASP A 89 -4.99 21.03 -3.26
N GLN A 90 -4.19 20.17 -3.89
CA GLN A 90 -4.65 18.85 -4.30
C GLN A 90 -4.68 17.82 -3.17
N SER A 91 -4.12 18.12 -1.99
CA SER A 91 -4.30 17.31 -0.79
C SER A 91 -5.64 17.57 -0.10
N VAL A 92 -6.31 18.69 -0.38
CA VAL A 92 -7.57 19.06 0.28
C VAL A 92 -8.77 18.59 -0.51
N VAL A 93 -9.74 17.98 0.18
CA VAL A 93 -11.05 17.61 -0.39
C VAL A 93 -12.18 18.19 0.45
N ARG A 94 -13.30 18.49 -0.21
CA ARG A 94 -14.42 19.23 0.36
C ARG A 94 -15.74 18.64 -0.10
N ALA A 95 -16.74 18.66 0.78
CA ALA A 95 -18.10 18.31 0.42
C ALA A 95 -19.08 19.29 1.07
N SER A 96 -20.01 19.84 0.29
CA SER A 96 -21.06 20.72 0.80
C SER A 96 -22.05 19.95 1.67
N VAL A 97 -22.52 20.55 2.75
CA VAL A 97 -23.48 19.93 3.67
C VAL A 97 -24.76 20.75 3.73
N MET A 98 -25.91 20.09 3.62
CA MET A 98 -27.20 20.75 3.87
C MET A 98 -27.28 21.24 5.33
N PRO A 99 -28.05 22.31 5.63
CA PRO A 99 -28.14 22.84 6.99
C PRO A 99 -28.45 21.77 8.04
N LEU A 100 -27.54 21.60 8.98
CA LEU A 100 -27.61 20.65 10.09
C LEU A 100 -28.34 21.28 11.28
N ALA A 101 -29.18 20.48 11.94
CA ALA A 101 -29.79 20.87 13.22
C ALA A 101 -28.76 20.78 14.35
N ASP A 102 -29.05 21.40 15.49
CA ASP A 102 -28.23 21.25 16.69
C ASP A 102 -28.18 19.78 17.14
N GLY A 103 -26.98 19.26 17.40
CA GLY A 103 -26.76 17.87 17.80
C GLY A 103 -25.40 17.30 17.40
N PRO A 104 -25.11 16.05 17.79
CA PRO A 104 -23.88 15.35 17.44
C PRO A 104 -23.97 14.75 16.04
N TYR A 105 -22.83 14.74 15.36
CA TYR A 105 -22.67 14.19 14.03
C TYR A 105 -21.39 13.36 13.92
N VAL A 106 -21.39 12.36 13.06
CA VAL A 106 -20.19 11.60 12.68
C VAL A 106 -19.95 11.75 11.20
N VAL A 107 -18.76 12.23 10.85
CA VAL A 107 -18.25 12.21 9.50
C VAL A 107 -17.55 10.87 9.30
N VAL A 108 -17.98 10.12 8.28
CA VAL A 108 -17.25 8.97 7.76
C VAL A 108 -16.75 9.36 6.39
N TRP A 109 -15.46 9.25 6.18
CA TRP A 109 -14.85 9.56 4.90
C TRP A 109 -14.05 8.39 4.36
N ARG A 110 -13.99 8.36 3.03
CA ARG A 110 -13.11 7.51 2.27
C ARG A 110 -12.53 8.33 1.13
N VAL A 111 -11.24 8.20 0.91
CA VAL A 111 -10.55 8.75 -0.26
C VAL A 111 -9.64 7.68 -0.84
N THR A 112 -9.26 7.84 -2.11
CA THR A 112 -8.26 6.95 -2.72
C THR A 112 -6.93 7.70 -2.77
N SER A 113 -5.88 7.17 -2.14
CA SER A 113 -4.54 7.73 -2.27
C SER A 113 -4.06 7.62 -3.72
N VAL A 114 -3.04 8.40 -4.08
CA VAL A 114 -2.49 8.44 -5.44
C VAL A 114 -1.95 7.09 -5.94
N ASP A 115 -1.71 6.15 -5.04
CA ASP A 115 -1.32 4.78 -5.33
C ASP A 115 -2.48 3.80 -5.61
N GLY A 116 -3.73 4.27 -5.50
CA GLY A 116 -4.93 3.48 -5.76
C GLY A 116 -5.44 2.69 -4.55
N HIS A 117 -4.88 2.86 -3.35
CA HIS A 117 -5.42 2.29 -2.13
C HIS A 117 -6.48 3.21 -1.50
N PRO A 118 -7.63 2.65 -1.09
CA PRO A 118 -8.61 3.42 -0.33
C PRO A 118 -8.13 3.60 1.11
N VAL A 119 -8.17 4.85 1.58
CA VAL A 119 -7.96 5.25 2.97
C VAL A 119 -9.31 5.67 3.54
N THR A 120 -9.59 5.25 4.76
CA THR A 120 -10.84 5.54 5.45
C THR A 120 -10.57 6.13 6.83
N GLY A 121 -11.45 7.02 7.25
CA GLY A 121 -11.48 7.49 8.62
C GLY A 121 -12.87 7.92 9.03
N ALA A 122 -13.02 8.17 10.31
CA ALA A 122 -14.22 8.77 10.86
C ALA A 122 -13.85 9.70 12.01
N PHE A 123 -14.63 10.75 12.19
CA PHE A 123 -14.52 11.63 13.35
C PHE A 123 -15.89 12.22 13.72
N PRO A 124 -16.13 12.47 15.01
CA PRO A 124 -17.33 13.15 15.45
C PRO A 124 -17.17 14.68 15.40
N PHE A 125 -18.27 15.42 15.35
CA PHE A 125 -18.34 16.85 15.70
C PHE A 125 -19.77 17.18 16.16
N GLU A 126 -19.99 18.32 16.82
CA GLU A 126 -21.32 18.72 17.28
C GLU A 126 -21.70 20.12 16.79
N VAL A 127 -22.98 20.33 16.48
CA VAL A 127 -23.55 21.64 16.11
C VAL A 127 -24.36 22.20 17.28
N GLY A 128 -24.14 23.47 17.61
CA GLY A 128 -24.89 24.19 18.62
C GLY A 128 -24.32 23.98 20.03
N LYS A 129 -24.93 23.11 20.84
CA LYS A 129 -24.57 22.90 22.25
C LYS A 129 -24.03 21.50 22.48
N VAL A 130 -23.11 21.41 23.45
CA VAL A 130 -22.48 20.14 23.79
C VAL A 130 -23.49 19.13 24.32
N SER A 131 -23.62 18.01 23.64
CA SER A 131 -24.40 16.87 24.10
C SER A 131 -23.51 15.93 24.95
N SER A 132 -23.98 15.57 26.15
CA SER A 132 -23.19 14.72 27.04
C SER A 132 -23.15 13.27 26.55
N GLY A 133 -22.00 12.84 26.00
CA GLY A 133 -21.67 11.42 25.75
C GLY A 133 -22.24 10.79 24.47
N SER A 134 -22.96 11.52 23.63
CA SER A 134 -23.62 10.98 22.43
C SER A 134 -22.68 10.79 21.24
N ALA A 135 -21.73 11.69 21.02
CA ALA A 135 -20.90 11.69 19.81
C ALA A 135 -19.90 10.52 19.75
N SER A 136 -19.34 10.09 20.89
CA SER A 136 -18.44 8.94 20.97
C SER A 136 -19.16 7.60 20.76
N ASP A 137 -20.34 7.46 21.36
CA ASP A 137 -21.17 6.25 21.23
C ASP A 137 -21.69 6.12 19.79
N LEU A 138 -22.10 7.25 19.19
CA LEU A 138 -22.46 7.32 17.78
C LEU A 138 -21.29 6.91 16.87
N LEU A 139 -20.08 7.40 17.12
CA LEU A 139 -18.89 7.05 16.33
C LEU A 139 -18.63 5.54 16.35
N GLN A 140 -18.67 4.90 17.53
CA GLN A 140 -18.47 3.46 17.63
C GLN A 140 -19.52 2.66 16.88
N ASN A 141 -20.80 3.05 17.02
CA ASN A 141 -21.91 2.39 16.33
C ASN A 141 -21.80 2.52 14.80
N ILE A 142 -21.48 3.73 14.31
CA ILE A 142 -21.33 3.98 12.88
C ILE A 142 -20.10 3.23 12.33
N VAL A 143 -18.94 3.29 12.98
CA VAL A 143 -17.75 2.55 12.53
C VAL A 143 -18.01 1.04 12.50
N ALA A 144 -18.67 0.49 13.52
CA ALA A 144 -19.04 -0.93 13.55
C ALA A 144 -20.00 -1.32 12.41
N SER A 145 -20.89 -0.40 12.00
CA SER A 145 -21.81 -0.61 10.87
C SER A 145 -21.13 -0.55 9.49
N GLN A 146 -19.93 0.05 9.41
CA GLN A 146 -19.17 0.23 8.17
C GLN A 146 -18.25 -0.96 7.84
N SER A 147 -18.58 -2.17 8.31
CA SER A 147 -17.78 -3.39 8.14
C SER A 147 -17.36 -3.59 6.68
N ARG A 148 -16.06 -3.80 6.45
CA ARG A 148 -15.49 -3.97 5.12
C ARG A 148 -15.62 -5.41 4.64
N ASP A 149 -16.05 -5.61 3.40
CA ASP A 149 -15.99 -6.94 2.78
C ASP A 149 -14.53 -7.23 2.36
N GLU A 150 -13.79 -7.92 3.23
CA GLU A 150 -12.39 -8.28 3.00
C GLU A 150 -12.21 -9.17 1.75
N SER A 151 -13.26 -9.89 1.32
CA SER A 151 -13.17 -10.84 0.21
C SER A 151 -12.87 -10.17 -1.14
N LEU A 152 -13.32 -8.93 -1.35
CA LEU A 152 -12.99 -8.15 -2.55
C LEU A 152 -11.49 -7.81 -2.60
N GLY A 153 -10.90 -7.45 -1.46
CA GLY A 153 -9.46 -7.20 -1.34
C GLY A 153 -8.63 -8.46 -1.63
N VAL A 154 -9.05 -9.60 -1.09
CA VAL A 154 -8.42 -10.91 -1.37
C VAL A 154 -8.51 -11.25 -2.87
N ALA A 155 -9.67 -11.03 -3.49
CA ALA A 155 -9.87 -11.29 -4.92
C ALA A 155 -8.95 -10.43 -5.80
N ILE A 156 -8.83 -9.13 -5.50
CA ILE A 156 -7.89 -8.23 -6.18
C ILE A 156 -6.45 -8.73 -6.02
N GLY A 157 -6.04 -9.13 -4.82
CA GLY A 157 -4.71 -9.70 -4.58
C GLY A 157 -4.44 -10.94 -5.42
N VAL A 158 -5.40 -11.87 -5.50
CA VAL A 158 -5.32 -13.09 -6.33
C VAL A 158 -5.21 -12.74 -7.82
N ILE A 159 -6.02 -11.80 -8.31
CA ILE A 159 -5.98 -11.38 -9.71
C ILE A 159 -4.64 -10.70 -10.04
N ARG A 160 -4.12 -9.85 -9.14
CA ARG A 160 -2.79 -9.23 -9.27
C ARG A 160 -1.69 -10.28 -9.33
N PHE A 161 -1.75 -11.34 -8.52
CA PHE A 161 -0.82 -12.46 -8.60
C PHE A 161 -0.82 -13.13 -9.99
N PHE A 162 -1.99 -13.45 -10.54
CA PHE A 162 -2.07 -14.05 -11.87
C PHE A 162 -1.61 -13.11 -12.99
N SER A 163 -1.87 -11.81 -12.85
CA SER A 163 -1.34 -10.77 -13.75
C SER A 163 0.20 -10.73 -13.70
N LEU A 164 0.74 -10.74 -12.47
CA LEU A 164 2.12 -11.04 -12.05
C LEU A 164 2.79 -12.14 -12.85
N LEU A 165 2.19 -13.31 -12.70
CA LEU A 165 2.66 -14.57 -13.25
C LEU A 165 2.60 -14.57 -14.77
N ALA A 166 1.53 -14.04 -15.35
CA ALA A 166 1.30 -14.03 -16.79
C ALA A 166 2.31 -13.16 -17.54
N ILE A 167 2.58 -11.92 -17.09
CA ILE A 167 3.60 -11.07 -17.75
C ILE A 167 5.00 -11.65 -17.59
N THR A 168 5.32 -12.16 -16.39
CA THR A 168 6.61 -12.78 -16.09
C THR A 168 6.85 -13.99 -16.99
N LEU A 169 5.87 -14.90 -17.06
CA LEU A 169 5.96 -16.09 -17.91
C LEU A 169 6.00 -15.74 -19.39
N LEU A 170 5.24 -14.74 -19.86
CA LEU A 170 5.27 -14.28 -21.26
C LEU A 170 6.67 -13.82 -21.67
N ILE A 171 7.33 -12.97 -20.86
CA ILE A 171 8.71 -12.54 -21.10
C ILE A 171 9.64 -13.75 -21.19
N GLY A 172 9.47 -14.71 -20.28
CA GLY A 172 10.23 -15.96 -20.29
C GLY A 172 10.07 -16.80 -21.55
N VAL A 173 8.82 -17.02 -21.97
CA VAL A 173 8.51 -17.78 -23.19
C VAL A 173 9.16 -17.11 -24.40
N MET A 174 9.09 -15.79 -24.51
CA MET A 174 9.74 -15.04 -25.60
C MET A 174 11.26 -15.21 -25.60
N ILE A 175 11.92 -15.21 -24.44
CA ILE A 175 13.38 -15.36 -24.35
C ILE A 175 13.81 -16.78 -24.70
N VAL A 176 13.15 -17.80 -24.14
CA VAL A 176 13.46 -19.21 -24.43
C VAL A 176 13.33 -19.52 -25.92
N THR A 177 12.39 -18.86 -26.59
CA THR A 177 12.08 -19.10 -28.00
C THR A 177 12.72 -18.10 -28.97
N ALA A 178 13.38 -17.06 -28.46
CA ALA A 178 14.04 -16.03 -29.28
C ALA A 178 15.14 -16.59 -30.21
N GLY A 179 15.71 -17.76 -29.87
CA GLY A 179 16.83 -18.37 -30.56
C GLY A 179 16.52 -19.40 -31.65
N GLY A 180 15.25 -19.69 -31.97
CA GLY A 180 14.91 -20.69 -33.00
C GLY A 180 13.43 -20.80 -33.34
N ASP A 181 13.04 -21.84 -34.08
CA ASP A 181 11.66 -22.11 -34.52
C ASP A 181 10.71 -22.60 -33.41
N VAL A 182 11.20 -22.70 -32.17
CA VAL A 182 10.47 -23.15 -30.98
C VAL A 182 9.22 -22.29 -30.68
N LEU A 183 9.13 -21.06 -31.17
CA LEU A 183 7.91 -20.22 -31.14
C LEU A 183 6.75 -20.79 -31.97
N LEU A 184 7.03 -21.61 -32.98
CA LEU A 184 6.02 -22.26 -33.82
C LEU A 184 5.46 -23.53 -33.17
N ASN A 185 6.14 -24.06 -32.14
CA ASN A 185 5.69 -25.24 -31.42
C ASN A 185 4.35 -24.98 -30.76
N HIS A 186 3.49 -26.00 -30.74
CA HIS A 186 2.14 -25.90 -30.21
C HIS A 186 2.15 -25.45 -28.74
N ARG A 187 3.06 -25.98 -27.92
CA ARG A 187 3.19 -25.65 -26.49
C ARG A 187 3.56 -24.19 -26.25
N SER A 188 4.53 -23.66 -26.99
CA SER A 188 4.92 -22.24 -26.89
C SER A 188 3.77 -21.31 -27.26
N ARG A 189 3.06 -21.61 -28.35
CA ARG A 189 1.88 -20.83 -28.78
C ARG A 189 0.74 -20.91 -27.78
N LEU A 190 0.45 -22.10 -27.26
CA LEU A 190 -0.54 -22.31 -26.22
C LEU A 190 -0.18 -21.50 -24.97
N MET A 191 1.09 -21.55 -24.53
CA MET A 191 1.51 -20.83 -23.33
C MET A 191 1.47 -19.32 -23.52
N SER A 192 1.91 -18.80 -24.67
CA SER A 192 1.74 -17.37 -25.00
C SER A 192 0.27 -16.98 -25.00
N ALA A 193 -0.61 -17.79 -25.58
CA ALA A 193 -2.05 -17.53 -25.57
C ALA A 193 -2.65 -17.54 -24.15
N VAL A 194 -2.24 -18.49 -23.30
CA VAL A 194 -2.64 -18.54 -21.87
C VAL A 194 -2.15 -17.30 -21.13
N CYS A 195 -0.91 -16.86 -21.34
CA CYS A 195 -0.39 -15.65 -20.71
C CYS A 195 -1.14 -14.39 -21.17
N LEU A 196 -1.42 -14.26 -22.47
CA LEU A 196 -2.16 -13.12 -23.02
C LEU A 196 -3.62 -13.10 -22.53
N ALA A 197 -4.28 -14.27 -22.50
CA ALA A 197 -5.62 -14.40 -21.93
C ALA A 197 -5.65 -14.08 -20.44
N GLY A 198 -4.65 -14.55 -19.68
CA GLY A 198 -4.45 -14.24 -18.27
C GLY A 198 -4.28 -12.74 -18.03
N LEU A 199 -3.47 -12.05 -18.84
CA LEU A 199 -3.28 -10.60 -18.75
C LEU A 199 -4.55 -9.82 -19.12
N ALA A 200 -5.29 -10.25 -20.15
CA ALA A 200 -6.55 -9.59 -20.52
C ALA A 200 -7.60 -9.76 -19.42
N THR A 201 -7.83 -10.99 -18.98
CA THR A 201 -8.84 -11.32 -17.96
C THR A 201 -8.49 -10.70 -16.60
N SER A 202 -7.23 -10.70 -16.19
CA SER A 202 -6.81 -10.03 -14.96
C SER A 202 -7.00 -8.52 -15.02
N SER A 203 -6.72 -7.89 -16.16
CA SER A 203 -6.86 -6.44 -16.32
C SER A 203 -8.32 -6.01 -16.29
N VAL A 204 -9.19 -6.76 -16.97
CA VAL A 204 -10.64 -6.54 -16.90
C VAL A 204 -11.16 -6.84 -15.50
N GLY A 205 -10.71 -7.92 -14.86
CA GLY A 205 -11.10 -8.27 -13.49
C GLY A 205 -10.75 -7.19 -12.47
N ILE A 206 -9.55 -6.61 -12.54
CA ILE A 206 -9.16 -5.47 -11.69
C ILE A 206 -10.04 -4.26 -11.99
N LEU A 207 -10.29 -3.95 -13.27
CA LEU A 207 -11.14 -2.81 -13.65
C LEU A 207 -12.54 -2.90 -13.02
N LEU A 208 -13.15 -4.10 -13.04
CA LEU A 208 -14.48 -4.35 -12.52
C LEU A 208 -14.53 -4.36 -10.98
N LEU A 209 -13.51 -4.93 -10.32
CA LEU A 209 -13.49 -5.06 -8.86
C LEU A 209 -13.01 -3.80 -8.13
N GLN A 210 -12.22 -2.96 -8.80
CA GLN A 210 -11.61 -1.79 -8.16
C GLN A 210 -12.66 -0.84 -7.60
N GLY A 211 -13.73 -0.54 -8.36
CA GLY A 211 -14.79 0.39 -7.93
C GLY A 211 -15.43 -0.04 -6.61
N PRO A 212 -16.07 -1.22 -6.55
CA PRO A 212 -16.65 -1.76 -5.31
C PRO A 212 -15.64 -1.88 -4.17
N TYR A 213 -14.39 -2.27 -4.47
CA TYR A 213 -13.34 -2.34 -3.46
C TYR A 213 -13.00 -0.97 -2.87
N THR A 214 -12.97 0.07 -3.72
CA THR A 214 -12.70 1.46 -3.29
C THR A 214 -13.89 2.12 -2.63
N THR A 215 -15.13 1.73 -2.92
CA THR A 215 -16.33 2.37 -2.34
C THR A 215 -16.95 1.57 -1.19
N ASN A 216 -16.33 0.45 -0.77
CA ASN A 216 -16.90 -0.53 0.16
C ASN A 216 -18.26 -1.08 -0.32
N GLY A 217 -18.36 -1.23 -1.63
CA GLY A 217 -19.43 -1.98 -2.27
C GLY A 217 -19.30 -3.48 -2.03
N ARG A 218 -20.20 -4.23 -2.67
CA ARG A 218 -20.33 -5.68 -2.56
C ARG A 218 -20.05 -6.32 -3.92
N TRP A 219 -19.99 -7.64 -3.95
CA TRP A 219 -19.89 -8.41 -5.20
C TRP A 219 -21.00 -8.11 -6.22
N GLY A 220 -22.16 -7.61 -5.78
CA GLY A 220 -23.25 -7.19 -6.67
C GLY A 220 -22.91 -5.95 -7.52
N ASP A 221 -21.98 -5.12 -7.06
CA ASP A 221 -21.68 -3.81 -7.67
C ASP A 221 -20.57 -3.90 -8.74
N VAL A 222 -20.03 -5.10 -8.98
CA VAL A 222 -18.89 -5.35 -9.90
C VAL A 222 -19.20 -4.98 -11.36
N PHE A 223 -20.48 -4.92 -11.73
CA PHE A 223 -20.94 -4.51 -13.05
C PHE A 223 -21.63 -3.14 -13.05
N ASP A 224 -21.48 -2.36 -11.98
CA ASP A 224 -21.99 -0.99 -11.94
C ASP A 224 -21.24 -0.11 -12.96
N THR A 225 -21.97 0.41 -13.93
CA THR A 225 -21.39 1.21 -15.02
C THR A 225 -20.85 2.56 -14.57
N GLY A 226 -21.39 3.13 -13.49
CA GLY A 226 -20.89 4.35 -12.88
C GLY A 226 -19.52 4.10 -12.26
N LEU A 227 -19.42 3.07 -11.40
CA LEU A 227 -18.15 2.70 -10.76
C LEU A 227 -17.07 2.34 -11.79
N ILE A 228 -17.43 1.64 -12.87
CA ILE A 228 -16.48 1.33 -13.96
C ILE A 228 -15.99 2.63 -14.64
N SER A 229 -16.90 3.56 -14.93
CA SER A 229 -16.56 4.86 -15.52
C SER A 229 -15.61 5.65 -14.62
N ASP A 230 -15.87 5.66 -13.32
CA ASP A 230 -15.03 6.34 -12.34
C ASP A 230 -13.64 5.73 -12.27
N VAL A 231 -13.53 4.39 -12.23
CA VAL A 231 -12.23 3.71 -12.28
C VAL A 231 -11.50 4.03 -13.58
N MET A 232 -12.18 4.02 -14.74
CA MET A 232 -11.56 4.32 -16.05
C MET A 232 -10.96 5.73 -16.12
N ALA A 233 -11.51 6.69 -15.38
CA ALA A 233 -10.99 8.05 -15.29
C ALA A 233 -9.72 8.16 -14.41
N THR A 234 -9.46 7.16 -13.56
CA THR A 234 -8.24 7.13 -12.73
C THR A 234 -6.99 6.73 -13.54
N ARG A 235 -5.81 7.00 -12.98
CA ARG A 235 -4.53 6.53 -13.53
C ARG A 235 -4.48 5.01 -13.71
N LEU A 236 -5.03 4.27 -12.74
CA LEU A 236 -5.13 2.82 -12.80
C LEU A 236 -6.01 2.38 -13.98
N GLY A 237 -7.19 2.99 -14.15
CA GLY A 237 -8.09 2.70 -15.27
C GLY A 237 -7.45 2.95 -16.64
N VAL A 238 -6.81 4.11 -16.82
CA VAL A 238 -6.07 4.44 -18.05
C VAL A 238 -4.97 3.40 -18.33
N ALA A 239 -4.21 3.00 -17.31
CA ALA A 239 -3.17 1.99 -17.45
C ALA A 239 -3.74 0.61 -17.81
N LEU A 240 -4.89 0.21 -17.24
CA LEU A 240 -5.57 -1.05 -17.57
C LEU A 240 -6.10 -1.06 -19.00
N VAL A 241 -6.70 0.05 -19.47
CA VAL A 241 -7.17 0.19 -20.86
C VAL A 241 -6.01 0.12 -21.84
N ALA A 242 -4.91 0.83 -21.55
CA ALA A 242 -3.68 0.76 -22.33
C ALA A 242 -3.13 -0.68 -22.36
N ARG A 243 -3.13 -1.38 -21.22
CA ARG A 243 -2.66 -2.76 -21.10
C ARG A 243 -3.48 -3.72 -21.95
N VAL A 244 -4.82 -3.66 -21.88
CA VAL A 244 -5.72 -4.49 -22.70
C VAL A 244 -5.50 -4.22 -24.19
N SER A 245 -5.32 -2.95 -24.57
CA SER A 245 -5.03 -2.56 -25.95
C SER A 245 -3.69 -3.15 -26.45
N LEU A 246 -2.64 -3.10 -25.63
CA LEU A 246 -1.33 -3.69 -25.94
C LEU A 246 -1.38 -5.23 -25.97
N VAL A 247 -2.17 -5.85 -25.10
CA VAL A 247 -2.42 -7.30 -25.14
C VAL A 247 -3.09 -7.69 -26.46
N LEU A 248 -4.07 -6.91 -26.95
CA LEU A 248 -4.70 -7.15 -28.25
C LEU A 248 -3.68 -7.03 -29.40
N VAL A 249 -2.78 -6.05 -29.35
CA VAL A 249 -1.66 -5.94 -30.30
C VAL A 249 -0.79 -7.19 -30.27
N LEU A 250 -0.43 -7.69 -29.08
CA LEU A 250 0.32 -8.94 -28.97
C LEU A 250 -0.46 -10.14 -29.50
N VAL A 251 -1.76 -10.27 -29.22
CA VAL A 251 -2.60 -11.34 -29.78
C VAL A 251 -2.55 -11.35 -31.31
N ILE A 252 -2.60 -10.16 -31.94
CA ILE A 252 -2.47 -10.02 -33.40
C ILE A 252 -1.06 -10.45 -33.85
N LEU A 253 -0.01 -9.97 -33.18
CA LEU A 253 1.38 -10.29 -33.52
C LEU A 253 1.71 -11.79 -33.35
N PHE A 254 1.12 -12.46 -32.37
CA PHE A 254 1.25 -13.90 -32.13
C PHE A 254 0.30 -14.75 -32.99
N SER A 255 -0.56 -14.14 -33.81
CA SER A 255 -1.46 -14.88 -34.70
C SER A 255 -0.69 -15.78 -35.67
N PRO A 256 -1.22 -16.95 -36.06
CA PRO A 256 -0.54 -17.89 -36.97
C PRO A 256 -0.12 -17.27 -38.31
N VAL A 257 -0.82 -16.22 -38.76
CA VAL A 257 -0.54 -15.51 -40.02
C VAL A 257 0.70 -14.63 -39.91
N ILE A 258 0.80 -13.86 -38.81
CA ILE A 258 1.86 -12.86 -38.63
C ILE A 258 3.12 -13.50 -38.05
N ILE A 259 3.00 -14.44 -37.11
CA ILE A 259 4.15 -15.08 -36.47
C ILE A 259 5.04 -15.84 -37.46
N ARG A 260 4.46 -16.33 -38.58
CA ARG A 260 5.20 -16.98 -39.68
C ARG A 260 6.08 -16.00 -40.47
N ARG A 261 5.82 -14.69 -40.39
CA ARG A 261 6.60 -13.63 -41.04
C ARG A 261 7.59 -12.98 -40.06
N ARG A 262 8.30 -13.81 -39.30
CA ARG A 262 9.24 -13.38 -38.26
C ARG A 262 10.36 -12.52 -38.88
N SER A 263 10.25 -11.21 -38.70
CA SER A 263 11.20 -10.20 -39.17
C SER A 263 11.77 -9.42 -37.98
N SER A 264 12.83 -8.65 -38.20
CA SER A 264 13.35 -7.72 -37.18
C SER A 264 12.27 -6.72 -36.72
N LEU A 265 11.40 -6.29 -37.64
CA LEU A 265 10.25 -5.43 -37.34
C LEU A 265 9.26 -6.10 -36.40
N TRP A 266 8.92 -7.37 -36.64
CA TRP A 266 8.05 -8.13 -35.76
C TRP A 266 8.64 -8.27 -34.35
N LEU A 267 9.93 -8.59 -34.24
CA LEU A 267 10.63 -8.68 -32.96
C LEU A 267 10.62 -7.35 -32.20
N ASN A 268 10.89 -6.24 -32.90
CA ASN A 268 10.84 -4.90 -32.31
C ASN A 268 9.42 -4.53 -31.85
N ALA A 269 8.39 -4.87 -32.64
CA ALA A 269 6.99 -4.62 -32.29
C ALA A 269 6.56 -5.41 -31.05
N VAL A 270 6.89 -6.69 -30.98
CA VAL A 270 6.62 -7.55 -29.81
C VAL A 270 7.37 -7.03 -28.57
N GLY A 271 8.65 -6.69 -28.72
CA GLY A 271 9.46 -6.14 -27.63
C GLY A 271 8.88 -4.81 -27.11
N LEU A 272 8.51 -3.90 -28.00
CA LEU A 272 7.94 -2.60 -27.64
C LEU A 272 6.56 -2.74 -26.98
N ALA A 273 5.68 -3.61 -27.51
CA ALA A 273 4.38 -3.86 -26.91
C ALA A 273 4.49 -4.50 -25.52
N THR A 274 5.44 -5.42 -25.34
CA THR A 274 5.71 -6.02 -24.02
C THR A 274 6.26 -5.00 -23.04
N LEU A 275 7.21 -4.16 -23.46
CA LEU A 275 7.72 -3.06 -22.64
C LEU A 275 6.60 -2.07 -22.26
N GLY A 276 5.71 -1.76 -23.21
CA GLY A 276 4.51 -0.99 -22.94
C GLY A 276 3.64 -1.62 -21.85
N ILE A 277 3.40 -2.93 -21.91
CA ILE A 277 2.66 -3.65 -20.85
C ILE A 277 3.37 -3.52 -19.51
N VAL A 278 4.69 -3.75 -19.45
CA VAL A 278 5.47 -3.55 -18.20
C VAL A 278 5.30 -2.13 -17.66
N LEU A 279 5.41 -1.12 -18.51
CA LEU A 279 5.21 0.28 -18.13
C LEU A 279 3.81 0.53 -17.59
N THR A 280 2.75 -0.14 -18.08
CA THR A 280 1.41 -0.02 -17.50
C THR A 280 1.30 -0.60 -16.09
N PHE A 281 2.13 -1.55 -15.67
CA PHE A 281 2.18 -1.98 -14.26
C PHE A 281 2.84 -0.88 -13.42
N SER A 282 4.03 -0.44 -13.84
CA SER A 282 4.83 0.54 -13.11
C SER A 282 4.19 1.92 -13.01
N ALA A 283 3.51 2.36 -14.07
CA ALA A 283 2.79 3.63 -14.10
C ALA A 283 1.45 3.59 -13.33
N SER A 284 0.95 2.40 -12.99
CA SER A 284 -0.30 2.23 -12.22
C SER A 284 -0.09 2.11 -10.71
N GLY A 285 1.16 2.00 -10.24
CA GLY A 285 1.49 1.81 -8.82
C GLY A 285 2.14 3.03 -8.16
N HIS A 286 2.56 2.87 -6.90
CA HIS A 286 3.15 3.91 -6.03
C HIS A 286 4.31 4.70 -6.67
N ALA A 287 5.06 4.07 -7.58
CA ALA A 287 6.17 4.71 -8.28
C ALA A 287 5.74 5.96 -9.08
N SER A 288 4.48 6.00 -9.55
CA SER A 288 3.93 7.09 -10.36
C SER A 288 3.40 8.28 -9.55
N ALA A 289 3.30 8.11 -8.23
CA ALA A 289 2.64 9.02 -7.31
C ALA A 289 3.59 9.94 -6.53
N ARG A 290 4.91 9.74 -6.68
CA ARG A 290 5.94 10.42 -5.87
C ARG A 290 6.69 11.51 -6.64
N PRO A 291 7.42 12.40 -5.93
CA PRO A 291 8.44 13.23 -6.57
C PRO A 291 9.34 12.36 -7.45
N TRP A 292 9.57 12.81 -8.68
CA TRP A 292 10.41 12.14 -9.67
C TRP A 292 9.79 10.84 -10.21
N ALA A 293 8.45 10.81 -10.29
CA ALA A 293 7.64 9.70 -10.79
C ALA A 293 8.22 9.00 -12.04
N ALA A 294 8.71 9.75 -13.03
CA ALA A 294 9.31 9.16 -14.23
C ALA A 294 10.50 8.24 -13.93
N LEU A 295 11.38 8.63 -13.00
CA LEU A 295 12.55 7.84 -12.62
C LEU A 295 12.13 6.59 -11.84
N LEU A 296 11.17 6.71 -10.93
CA LEU A 296 10.68 5.60 -10.11
C LEU A 296 9.88 4.59 -10.95
N VAL A 297 9.05 5.07 -11.88
CA VAL A 297 8.36 4.22 -12.87
C VAL A 297 9.37 3.49 -13.74
N ALA A 298 10.44 4.17 -14.17
CA ALA A 298 11.51 3.51 -14.93
C ALA A 298 12.26 2.46 -14.11
N LEU A 299 12.58 2.77 -12.85
CA LEU A 299 13.22 1.83 -11.92
C LEU A 299 12.36 0.58 -11.72
N ASP A 300 11.05 0.75 -11.54
CA ASP A 300 10.10 -0.34 -11.39
C ASP A 300 9.92 -1.15 -12.68
N ALA A 301 9.87 -0.49 -13.83
CA ALA A 301 9.80 -1.17 -15.11
C ALA A 301 11.07 -2.00 -15.36
N VAL A 302 12.26 -1.49 -14.97
CA VAL A 302 13.51 -2.24 -15.02
C VAL A 302 13.48 -3.42 -14.05
N HIS A 303 12.99 -3.23 -12.82
CA HIS A 303 12.85 -4.31 -11.84
C HIS A 303 11.95 -5.44 -12.35
N LEU A 304 10.73 -5.10 -12.80
CA LEU A 304 9.77 -6.06 -13.34
C LEU A 304 10.26 -6.74 -14.62
N SER A 305 10.93 -6.00 -15.52
CA SER A 305 11.56 -6.58 -16.71
C SER A 305 12.66 -7.57 -16.33
N ALA A 306 13.52 -7.23 -15.37
CA ALA A 306 14.59 -8.12 -14.90
C ALA A 306 14.02 -9.37 -14.21
N ILE A 307 12.90 -9.26 -13.48
CA ILE A 307 12.14 -10.40 -12.95
C ILE A 307 11.61 -11.27 -14.10
N GLY A 308 10.99 -10.68 -15.12
CA GLY A 308 10.53 -11.39 -16.33
C GLY A 308 11.67 -12.15 -17.02
N VAL A 309 12.84 -11.52 -17.14
CA VAL A 309 14.03 -12.13 -17.73
C VAL A 309 14.57 -13.28 -16.86
N TRP A 310 14.60 -13.14 -15.54
CA TRP A 310 15.12 -14.16 -14.64
C TRP A 310 14.09 -15.25 -14.30
N ILE A 311 13.06 -14.90 -13.54
CA ILE A 311 12.01 -15.82 -13.09
C ILE A 311 11.19 -16.32 -14.27
N GLY A 312 10.82 -15.42 -15.20
CA GLY A 312 10.01 -15.81 -16.36
C GLY A 312 10.69 -16.87 -17.20
N THR A 313 11.96 -16.66 -17.54
CA THR A 313 12.74 -17.62 -18.33
C THR A 313 12.90 -18.97 -17.60
N LEU A 314 13.06 -18.97 -16.27
CA LEU A 314 13.07 -20.20 -15.46
C LEU A 314 11.71 -20.94 -15.53
N LEU A 315 10.60 -20.22 -15.36
CA LEU A 315 9.25 -20.82 -15.45
C LEU A 315 8.97 -21.35 -16.86
N ALA A 316 9.33 -20.59 -17.90
CA ALA A 316 9.20 -21.02 -19.28
C ALA A 316 10.06 -22.25 -19.59
N ALA A 317 11.27 -22.33 -19.04
CA ALA A 317 12.13 -23.51 -19.14
C ALA A 317 11.49 -24.75 -18.48
N VAL A 318 10.73 -24.60 -17.39
CA VAL A 318 10.02 -25.72 -16.76
C VAL A 318 8.80 -26.16 -17.58
N VAL A 319 8.01 -25.23 -18.12
CA VAL A 319 6.73 -25.57 -18.76
C VAL A 319 6.84 -25.85 -20.26
N VAL A 320 7.70 -25.11 -20.97
CA VAL A 320 7.93 -25.28 -22.41
C VAL A 320 9.23 -26.05 -22.67
N GLY A 321 10.21 -25.95 -21.76
CA GLY A 321 11.55 -26.50 -21.97
C GLY A 321 11.66 -28.03 -21.94
N HIS A 322 10.59 -28.80 -21.73
CA HIS A 322 10.61 -30.24 -22.01
C HIS A 322 11.01 -30.54 -23.47
N GLU A 323 10.78 -29.64 -24.41
CA GLU A 323 11.25 -29.83 -25.80
C GLU A 323 12.70 -29.34 -25.99
N VAL A 324 13.23 -28.53 -25.07
CA VAL A 324 14.59 -27.96 -25.09
C VAL A 324 15.60 -28.84 -24.33
N PHE A 325 15.14 -29.60 -23.32
CA PHE A 325 15.96 -30.43 -22.44
C PHE A 325 15.84 -31.94 -22.67
N ASP A 326 14.97 -32.37 -23.59
CA ASP A 326 14.67 -33.79 -23.84
C ASP A 326 15.07 -34.24 -25.25
N THR A 327 15.53 -33.32 -26.11
CA THR A 327 16.32 -33.62 -27.30
C THR A 327 17.75 -33.93 -26.84
N GLY A 328 18.08 -35.22 -26.78
CA GLY A 328 19.26 -35.78 -26.11
C GLY A 328 20.62 -35.31 -26.63
N GLU A 329 21.66 -35.55 -25.81
CA GLU A 329 23.12 -35.59 -26.05
C GLU A 329 23.81 -34.58 -27.00
N ASP A 330 23.11 -33.57 -27.53
CA ASP A 330 23.64 -32.66 -28.53
C ASP A 330 24.20 -31.35 -27.93
N ASP A 331 25.23 -30.82 -28.60
CA ASP A 331 25.86 -29.52 -28.35
C ASP A 331 24.84 -28.37 -28.23
N ASP A 332 23.68 -28.49 -28.88
CA ASP A 332 22.59 -27.52 -28.88
C ASP A 332 21.94 -27.36 -27.50
N ALA A 333 21.74 -28.44 -26.73
CA ALA A 333 21.15 -28.37 -25.39
C ALA A 333 22.09 -27.65 -24.41
N ASN A 334 23.39 -27.96 -24.50
CA ASN A 334 24.44 -27.26 -23.74
C ASN A 334 24.55 -25.79 -24.13
N GLN A 335 24.42 -25.48 -25.42
CA GLN A 335 24.45 -24.10 -25.91
C GLN A 335 23.23 -23.30 -25.40
N HIS A 336 22.03 -23.88 -25.40
CA HIS A 336 20.84 -23.25 -24.82
C HIS A 336 20.99 -23.04 -23.31
N LEU A 337 21.44 -24.04 -22.56
CA LEU A 337 21.74 -23.93 -21.13
C LEU A 337 22.77 -22.83 -20.83
N SER A 338 23.80 -22.70 -21.65
CA SER A 338 24.81 -21.65 -21.49
C SER A 338 24.25 -20.25 -21.72
N ARG A 339 23.36 -20.09 -22.71
CA ARG A 339 22.66 -18.82 -23.00
C ARG A 339 21.74 -18.44 -21.84
N LEU A 340 20.91 -19.37 -21.36
CA LEU A 340 20.04 -19.17 -20.20
C LEU A 340 20.83 -18.82 -18.94
N SER A 341 21.92 -19.54 -18.69
CA SER A 341 22.83 -19.27 -17.57
C SER A 341 23.44 -17.87 -17.63
N ARG A 342 23.82 -17.39 -18.83
CA ARG A 342 24.35 -16.04 -19.05
C ARG A 342 23.28 -14.97 -18.80
N VAL A 343 22.05 -15.19 -19.27
CA VAL A 343 20.90 -14.30 -18.99
C VAL A 343 20.67 -14.15 -17.49
N PHE A 344 20.60 -15.26 -16.76
CA PHE A 344 20.42 -15.25 -15.30
C PHE A 344 21.55 -14.53 -14.54
N THR A 345 22.79 -14.62 -15.05
CA THR A 345 23.96 -14.00 -14.41
C THR A 345 23.86 -12.48 -14.38
N TRP A 346 23.20 -11.87 -15.37
CA TRP A 346 23.02 -10.42 -15.45
C TRP A 346 21.68 -9.93 -14.88
N ALA A 347 20.61 -10.72 -15.05
CA ALA A 347 19.29 -10.33 -14.56
C ALA A 347 19.21 -10.32 -13.02
N MET A 348 19.82 -11.29 -12.34
CA MET A 348 19.77 -11.38 -10.87
C MET A 348 20.34 -10.14 -10.16
N PRO A 349 21.55 -9.64 -10.47
CA PRO A 349 22.06 -8.40 -9.88
C PRO A 349 21.16 -7.19 -10.10
N VAL A 350 20.53 -7.09 -11.28
CA VAL A 350 19.60 -5.99 -11.57
C VAL A 350 18.36 -6.09 -10.69
N VAL A 351 17.75 -7.28 -10.56
CA VAL A 351 16.59 -7.48 -9.66
C VAL A 351 16.95 -7.12 -8.22
N VAL A 352 18.08 -7.58 -7.71
CA VAL A 352 18.52 -7.28 -6.33
C VAL A 352 18.75 -5.79 -6.16
N LEU A 353 19.52 -5.16 -7.05
CA LEU A 353 19.86 -3.74 -6.95
C LEU A 353 18.61 -2.87 -7.01
N THR A 354 17.76 -3.07 -8.02
CA THR A 354 16.55 -2.27 -8.21
C THR A 354 15.54 -2.51 -7.08
N GLY A 355 15.34 -3.76 -6.65
CA GLY A 355 14.42 -4.08 -5.56
C GLY A 355 14.88 -3.52 -4.21
N SER A 356 16.19 -3.50 -3.94
CA SER A 356 16.72 -2.90 -2.73
C SER A 356 16.64 -1.36 -2.75
N VAL A 357 16.88 -0.72 -3.89
CA VAL A 357 16.66 0.74 -4.04
C VAL A 357 15.19 1.07 -3.81
N GLN A 358 14.26 0.31 -4.40
CA GLN A 358 12.83 0.48 -4.17
C GLN A 358 12.44 0.27 -2.70
N ALA A 359 12.93 -0.79 -2.06
CA ALA A 359 12.64 -1.05 -0.65
C ALA A 359 13.14 0.08 0.27
N TRP A 360 14.34 0.63 0.01
CA TRP A 360 14.86 1.78 0.74
C TRP A 360 14.02 3.05 0.54
N MET A 361 13.49 3.25 -0.66
CA MET A 361 12.62 4.39 -0.94
C MET A 361 11.24 4.24 -0.29
N LEU A 362 10.72 3.02 -0.13
CA LEU A 362 9.37 2.78 0.40
C LEU A 362 9.29 2.70 1.92
N ILE A 363 10.35 2.27 2.61
CA ILE A 363 10.35 2.15 4.08
C ILE A 363 10.80 3.49 4.68
N GLU A 364 9.84 4.28 5.16
CA GLU A 364 10.12 5.54 5.87
C GLU A 364 10.43 5.29 7.35
N ASP A 365 9.69 4.38 7.99
CA ASP A 365 9.88 3.98 9.38
C ASP A 365 10.52 2.58 9.47
N ARG A 366 11.71 2.52 10.08
CA ARG A 366 12.48 1.28 10.22
C ARG A 366 11.84 0.30 11.20
N SER A 367 11.01 0.78 12.13
CA SER A 367 10.27 -0.08 13.07
C SER A 367 9.16 -0.85 12.36
N GLY A 368 8.44 -0.19 11.45
CA GLY A 368 7.36 -0.77 10.66
C GLY A 368 7.75 -1.97 9.78
N VAL A 369 9.04 -2.22 9.54
CA VAL A 369 9.52 -3.40 8.79
C VAL A 369 9.19 -4.71 9.51
N PHE A 370 9.15 -4.72 10.83
CA PHE A 370 8.88 -5.93 11.60
C PHE A 370 7.41 -6.09 11.97
N ASP A 371 6.69 -4.97 12.11
CA ASP A 371 5.35 -4.97 12.68
C ASP A 371 4.25 -4.97 11.62
N THR A 372 4.51 -4.43 10.42
CA THR A 372 3.51 -4.38 9.34
C THR A 372 3.43 -5.69 8.54
N THR A 373 2.26 -5.96 7.96
CA THR A 373 2.07 -7.06 7.00
C THR A 373 2.98 -6.89 5.78
N TYR A 374 3.14 -5.66 5.30
CA TYR A 374 4.04 -5.31 4.21
C TYR A 374 5.50 -5.64 4.54
N GLY A 375 5.99 -5.19 5.71
CA GLY A 375 7.36 -5.41 6.17
C GLY A 375 7.67 -6.90 6.35
N ARG A 376 6.77 -7.65 6.98
CA ARG A 376 6.87 -9.11 7.11
C ARG A 376 6.91 -9.83 5.76
N ALA A 377 6.06 -9.43 4.82
CA ALA A 377 6.07 -9.96 3.45
C ALA A 377 7.37 -9.63 2.70
N LEU A 378 7.91 -8.42 2.87
CA LEU A 378 9.20 -8.02 2.31
C LEU A 378 10.35 -8.87 2.87
N LEU A 379 10.42 -9.06 4.20
CA LEU A 379 11.44 -9.89 4.83
C LEU A 379 11.38 -11.34 4.33
N ALA A 380 10.18 -11.91 4.24
CA ALA A 380 9.97 -13.23 3.67
C ALA A 380 10.42 -13.30 2.21
N LYS A 381 10.10 -12.28 1.40
CA LYS A 381 10.50 -12.18 -0.01
C LYS A 381 12.03 -12.12 -0.14
N VAL A 382 12.72 -11.32 0.67
CA VAL A 382 14.18 -11.22 0.69
C VAL A 382 14.80 -12.58 1.08
N GLY A 383 14.29 -13.23 2.14
CA GLY A 383 14.75 -14.55 2.55
C GLY A 383 14.60 -15.61 1.45
N LEU A 384 13.46 -15.63 0.75
CA LEU A 384 13.21 -16.54 -0.37
C LEU A 384 14.08 -16.24 -1.59
N VAL A 385 14.37 -14.97 -1.88
CA VAL A 385 15.30 -14.60 -2.96
C VAL A 385 16.72 -15.08 -2.63
N ILE A 386 17.17 -14.92 -1.38
CA ILE A 386 18.46 -15.46 -0.92
C ILE A 386 18.49 -16.99 -1.07
N LEU A 387 17.41 -17.67 -0.67
CA LEU A 387 17.27 -19.11 -0.83
C LEU A 387 17.32 -19.52 -2.32
N ALA A 388 16.62 -18.82 -3.21
CA ALA A 388 16.64 -19.07 -4.65
C ALA A 388 18.06 -18.92 -5.22
N VAL A 389 18.79 -17.87 -4.84
CA VAL A 389 20.20 -17.66 -5.21
C VAL A 389 21.07 -18.84 -4.74
N ALA A 390 20.89 -19.30 -3.50
CA ALA A 390 21.64 -20.41 -2.94
C ALA A 390 21.35 -21.74 -3.67
N ILE A 391 20.08 -22.02 -3.95
CA ILE A 391 19.65 -23.19 -4.72
C ILE A 391 20.24 -23.14 -6.13
N GLY A 392 20.08 -22.04 -6.86
CA GLY A 392 20.64 -21.87 -8.22
C GLY A 392 22.17 -22.04 -8.26
N THR A 393 22.86 -21.58 -7.22
CA THR A 393 24.32 -21.80 -7.07
C THR A 393 24.66 -23.27 -6.85
N GLY A 394 23.89 -23.97 -6.00
CA GLY A 394 24.03 -25.40 -5.76
C GLY A 394 23.79 -26.23 -7.03
N ILE A 395 22.78 -25.87 -7.82
CA ILE A 395 22.46 -26.49 -9.11
C ILE A 395 23.62 -26.30 -10.09
N ARG A 396 24.15 -25.09 -10.24
CA ARG A 396 25.31 -24.79 -11.11
C ARG A 396 26.55 -25.60 -10.74
N ARG A 397 26.77 -25.87 -9.46
CA ARG A 397 27.89 -26.71 -8.99
C ARG A 397 27.68 -28.20 -9.23
N ARG A 398 26.43 -28.68 -9.27
CA ARG A 398 26.08 -30.09 -9.49
C ARG A 398 25.87 -30.46 -10.96
N LEU A 399 25.66 -29.46 -11.83
CA LEU A 399 25.60 -29.63 -13.29
C LEU A 399 26.85 -30.31 -13.88
N THR A 400 28.00 -30.26 -13.19
CA THR A 400 29.23 -30.96 -13.58
C THR A 400 29.21 -32.48 -13.30
N GLN A 401 28.18 -33.01 -12.63
CA GLN A 401 28.08 -34.42 -12.22
C GLN A 401 27.15 -35.28 -13.12
N GLY A 402 26.61 -34.72 -14.20
CA GLY A 402 25.90 -35.49 -15.24
C GLY A 402 24.50 -36.03 -14.89
N ASN A 403 23.90 -35.67 -13.74
CA ASN A 403 22.59 -36.20 -13.33
C ASN A 403 21.41 -35.30 -13.77
N THR A 404 20.84 -35.59 -14.94
CA THR A 404 19.74 -34.84 -15.57
C THR A 404 18.43 -34.89 -14.77
N GLY A 405 18.14 -35.99 -14.08
CA GLY A 405 16.93 -36.13 -13.24
C GLY A 405 16.98 -35.28 -11.97
N ALA A 406 18.16 -35.18 -11.33
CA ALA A 406 18.38 -34.26 -10.22
C ALA A 406 18.26 -32.79 -10.66
N LEU A 407 18.73 -32.45 -11.87
CA LEU A 407 18.61 -31.11 -12.45
C LEU A 407 17.14 -30.71 -12.68
N LYS A 408 16.33 -31.58 -13.31
CA LYS A 408 14.89 -31.31 -13.55
C LYS A 408 14.13 -31.06 -12.25
N ARG A 409 14.40 -31.83 -11.19
CA ARG A 409 13.80 -31.63 -9.85
C ARG A 409 14.22 -30.31 -9.21
N ALA A 410 15.50 -29.95 -9.34
CA ALA A 410 16.01 -28.73 -8.75
C ALA A 410 15.47 -27.46 -9.45
N LEU A 411 15.32 -27.49 -10.78
CA LEU A 411 14.66 -26.42 -11.54
C LEU A 411 13.19 -26.25 -11.13
N ARG A 412 12.47 -27.35 -10.90
CA ARG A 412 11.08 -27.30 -10.40
C ARG A 412 10.99 -26.71 -9.00
N SER A 413 11.93 -27.04 -8.10
CA SER A 413 11.96 -26.42 -6.77
C SER A 413 12.29 -24.93 -6.82
N GLU A 414 13.20 -24.51 -7.71
CA GLU A 414 13.53 -23.09 -7.90
C GLU A 414 12.34 -22.32 -8.48
N ALA A 415 11.63 -22.92 -9.45
CA ALA A 415 10.39 -22.37 -10.00
C ALA A 415 9.29 -22.21 -8.93
N LEU A 416 9.14 -23.19 -8.02
CA LEU A 416 8.18 -23.08 -6.92
C LEU A 416 8.52 -21.91 -5.99
N VAL A 417 9.79 -21.77 -5.60
CA VAL A 417 10.24 -20.63 -4.78
C VAL A 417 9.96 -19.30 -5.50
N ALA A 418 10.22 -19.24 -6.80
CA ALA A 418 9.96 -18.05 -7.61
C ALA A 418 8.47 -17.69 -7.69
N ILE A 419 7.58 -18.69 -7.78
CA ILE A 419 6.12 -18.48 -7.72
C ILE A 419 5.70 -17.91 -6.36
N VAL A 420 6.25 -18.43 -5.25
CA VAL A 420 5.97 -17.90 -3.90
C VAL A 420 6.47 -16.46 -3.76
N VAL A 421 7.64 -16.13 -4.32
CA VAL A 421 8.17 -14.74 -4.36
C VAL A 421 7.23 -13.80 -5.12
N LEU A 422 6.65 -14.24 -6.24
CA LEU A 422 5.63 -13.47 -6.96
C LEU A 422 4.32 -13.33 -6.15
N GLY A 423 3.93 -14.38 -5.43
CA GLY A 423 2.78 -14.35 -4.50
C GLY A 423 2.96 -13.30 -3.41
N LEU A 424 4.11 -13.28 -2.75
CA LEU A 424 4.44 -12.25 -1.75
C LEU A 424 4.47 -10.85 -2.36
N ALA A 425 5.00 -10.70 -3.58
CA ALA A 425 4.97 -9.41 -4.28
C ALA A 425 3.53 -8.94 -4.54
N ALA A 426 2.61 -9.84 -4.90
CA ALA A 426 1.21 -9.50 -5.10
C ALA A 426 0.50 -9.09 -3.80
N VAL A 427 0.83 -9.75 -2.68
CA VAL A 427 0.36 -9.35 -1.33
C VAL A 427 0.87 -7.96 -1.01
N MET A 428 2.18 -7.72 -1.13
CA MET A 428 2.79 -6.42 -0.84
C MET A 428 2.17 -5.27 -1.65
N VAL A 429 1.86 -5.50 -2.92
CA VAL A 429 1.21 -4.49 -3.78
C VAL A 429 -0.24 -4.22 -3.35
N SER A 430 -0.88 -5.14 -2.61
CA SER A 430 -2.28 -5.05 -2.18
C SER A 430 -2.43 -4.65 -0.71
N THR A 431 -1.32 -4.42 0.00
CA THR A 431 -1.29 -4.02 1.41
C THR A 431 -0.53 -2.71 1.55
N SER A 432 -0.94 -1.87 2.50
CA SER A 432 -0.22 -0.63 2.79
C SER A 432 1.17 -0.87 3.39
N PRO A 433 2.22 -0.12 3.00
CA PRO A 433 3.52 -0.10 3.66
C PRO A 433 3.50 0.54 5.05
N THR A 434 2.51 1.38 5.34
CA THR A 434 2.34 2.02 6.64
C THR A 434 1.40 1.17 7.51
N SER A 435 1.51 1.31 8.83
CA SER A 435 0.65 0.63 9.81
C SER A 435 -0.78 1.17 9.72
N GLY A 436 -1.48 0.85 8.63
CA GLY A 436 -2.82 1.33 8.28
C GLY A 436 -3.92 0.30 8.48
N ASP A 437 -3.75 -0.65 9.40
CA ASP A 437 -4.91 -1.34 9.95
C ASP A 437 -5.57 -0.37 10.93
N GLY A 438 -6.76 0.14 10.56
CA GLY A 438 -7.49 1.21 11.22
C GLY A 438 -7.88 0.95 12.68
N GLY A 439 -6.91 1.01 13.59
CA GLY A 439 -7.09 1.20 15.02
C GLY A 439 -6.60 2.59 15.41
N SER A 440 -7.53 3.55 15.45
CA SER A 440 -7.42 4.86 16.14
C SER A 440 -5.99 5.42 16.30
N ALA A 441 -5.53 6.19 15.30
CA ALA A 441 -4.28 6.96 15.40
C ALA A 441 -4.31 8.04 16.50
N TYR A 442 -5.44 8.26 17.16
CA TYR A 442 -5.58 9.14 18.30
C TYR A 442 -6.59 8.55 19.29
N SER A 443 -6.40 8.82 20.58
CA SER A 443 -7.38 8.54 21.64
C SER A 443 -7.95 9.86 22.11
N SER A 444 -9.25 10.08 21.94
CA SER A 444 -9.92 11.32 22.36
C SER A 444 -11.02 10.99 23.38
N VAL A 445 -11.10 11.78 24.44
CA VAL A 445 -12.10 11.64 25.50
C VAL A 445 -12.55 13.01 26.00
N THR A 446 -13.87 13.16 26.12
CA THR A 446 -14.51 14.36 26.64
C THR A 446 -15.01 14.09 28.06
N LEU A 447 -14.60 14.93 29.01
CA LEU A 447 -14.96 14.80 30.42
C LEU A 447 -15.64 16.09 30.92
N VAL A 448 -16.53 15.97 31.90
CA VAL A 448 -17.27 17.12 32.46
C VAL A 448 -17.07 17.19 33.95
N GLN A 449 -16.67 18.37 34.45
CA GLN A 449 -16.57 18.59 35.89
C GLN A 449 -16.81 20.06 36.24
N GLY A 450 -17.62 20.32 37.27
CA GLY A 450 -17.94 21.69 37.68
C GLY A 450 -18.59 22.56 36.59
N GLY A 451 -19.22 21.93 35.58
CA GLY A 451 -19.79 22.61 34.41
C GLY A 451 -18.79 23.02 33.34
N VAL A 452 -17.50 22.70 33.50
CA VAL A 452 -16.44 22.87 32.50
C VAL A 452 -16.25 21.53 31.79
N LEU A 453 -16.21 21.57 30.45
CA LEU A 453 -15.88 20.44 29.59
C LEU A 453 -14.37 20.42 29.34
N ALA A 454 -13.79 19.23 29.31
CA ALA A 454 -12.39 18.98 28.97
C ALA A 454 -12.33 17.95 27.83
N ASP A 455 -11.95 18.39 26.63
CA ASP A 455 -11.61 17.49 25.53
C ASP A 455 -10.12 17.19 25.60
N ILE A 456 -9.79 15.90 25.73
CA ILE A 456 -8.42 15.44 25.86
C ILE A 456 -8.12 14.49 24.71
N THR A 457 -7.14 14.84 23.88
CA THR A 457 -6.74 14.06 22.72
C THR A 457 -5.27 13.68 22.84
N VAL A 458 -4.97 12.39 22.69
CA VAL A 458 -3.61 11.85 22.66
C VAL A 458 -3.33 11.34 21.25
N SER A 459 -2.30 11.88 20.61
CA SER A 459 -1.91 11.55 19.24
C SER A 459 -0.39 11.45 19.08
N PRO A 460 0.16 10.36 18.55
CA PRO A 460 -0.50 9.08 18.31
C PRO A 460 -0.74 8.32 19.63
N ALA A 461 -1.81 7.51 19.72
CA ALA A 461 -2.06 6.67 20.90
C ALA A 461 -1.19 5.38 20.92
N ARG A 462 0.12 5.51 20.72
CA ARG A 462 1.09 4.40 20.67
C ARG A 462 2.38 4.69 21.45
N VAL A 463 3.21 3.66 21.65
CA VAL A 463 4.51 3.78 22.31
C VAL A 463 5.41 4.77 21.55
N GLY A 464 6.08 5.64 22.31
CA GLY A 464 6.96 6.68 21.78
C GLY A 464 6.51 8.09 22.15
N THR A 465 6.88 9.06 21.32
CA THR A 465 6.47 10.45 21.50
C THR A 465 4.98 10.59 21.22
N VAL A 466 4.22 11.09 22.19
CA VAL A 466 2.81 11.43 22.04
C VAL A 466 2.60 12.91 22.31
N GLU A 467 1.73 13.53 21.53
CA GLU A 467 1.22 14.87 21.77
C GLU A 467 -0.15 14.77 22.44
N ILE A 468 -0.33 15.58 23.48
CA ILE A 468 -1.54 15.61 24.29
C ILE A 468 -2.13 17.01 24.16
N HIS A 469 -3.30 17.10 23.55
CA HIS A 469 -4.07 18.33 23.51
C HIS A 469 -5.16 18.28 24.57
N THR A 470 -5.33 19.39 25.27
CA THR A 470 -6.43 19.61 26.20
C THR A 470 -7.15 20.91 25.83
N LEU A 471 -8.46 20.82 25.62
CA LEU A 471 -9.32 21.96 25.31
C LEU A 471 -10.40 22.08 26.38
N PHE A 472 -10.52 23.25 27.00
CA PHE A 472 -11.49 23.49 28.06
C PHE A 472 -12.61 24.42 27.61
N SER A 473 -13.86 23.99 27.79
CA SER A 473 -15.05 24.80 27.50
C SER A 473 -15.82 25.11 28.80
N PRO A 474 -15.70 26.33 29.34
CA PRO A 474 -16.45 26.75 30.52
C PRO A 474 -17.98 26.75 30.31
N PRO A 475 -18.78 26.69 31.40
CA PRO A 475 -20.23 26.69 31.30
C PRO A 475 -20.76 27.93 30.56
N GLY A 476 -21.64 27.71 29.58
CA GLY A 476 -22.25 28.78 28.78
C GLY A 476 -21.40 29.26 27.59
N GLY A 477 -20.29 28.59 27.27
CA GLY A 477 -19.45 28.94 26.12
C GLY A 477 -18.61 30.21 26.33
N SER A 478 -18.44 30.65 27.58
CA SER A 478 -17.60 31.79 27.94
C SER A 478 -16.14 31.49 27.60
N LEU A 479 -15.47 32.38 26.86
CA LEU A 479 -14.00 32.35 26.64
C LEU A 479 -13.19 32.78 27.87
N SER A 480 -13.74 32.61 29.09
CA SER A 480 -12.98 32.90 30.31
C SER A 480 -11.75 31.99 30.32
N PRO A 481 -10.53 32.55 30.26
CA PRO A 481 -9.33 31.75 30.15
C PRO A 481 -9.09 30.98 31.45
N VAL A 482 -8.82 29.69 31.33
CA VAL A 482 -8.24 28.87 32.38
C VAL A 482 -6.83 29.38 32.67
N GLU A 483 -6.48 29.59 33.95
CA GLU A 483 -5.19 30.19 34.32
C GLU A 483 -4.02 29.20 34.24
N ASN A 484 -4.27 27.91 34.48
CA ASN A 484 -3.22 26.87 34.46
C ASN A 484 -3.80 25.47 34.19
N VAL A 485 -3.01 24.65 33.49
CA VAL A 485 -3.31 23.24 33.17
C VAL A 485 -2.09 22.37 33.47
N GLU A 486 -2.27 21.40 34.35
CA GLU A 486 -1.27 20.37 34.65
C GLU A 486 -1.77 19.02 34.14
N VAL A 487 -0.94 18.33 33.37
CA VAL A 487 -1.24 16.98 32.88
C VAL A 487 -0.23 15.99 33.48
N ARG A 488 -0.73 14.85 33.95
CA ARG A 488 0.08 13.77 34.53
C ARG A 488 -0.31 12.43 33.93
N LEU A 489 0.69 11.62 33.60
CA LEU A 489 0.54 10.27 33.06
C LEU A 489 0.98 9.24 34.09
N GLN A 490 0.28 8.12 34.18
CA GLN A 490 0.67 6.99 35.02
C GLN A 490 0.38 5.67 34.30
N LEU A 491 1.19 4.64 34.53
CA LEU A 491 0.88 3.27 34.12
C LEU A 491 0.76 2.36 35.35
N PRO A 492 -0.46 2.21 35.92
CA PRO A 492 -0.66 1.45 37.16
C PRO A 492 -0.25 -0.01 37.05
N SER A 493 -0.43 -0.62 35.87
CA SER A 493 -0.10 -2.04 35.63
C SER A 493 1.39 -2.36 35.73
N ARG A 494 2.26 -1.33 35.72
CA ARG A 494 3.72 -1.47 35.80
C ARG A 494 4.36 -0.64 36.92
N ASP A 495 3.56 -0.16 37.87
CA ASP A 495 4.01 0.70 38.99
C ASP A 495 4.85 1.90 38.53
N ILE A 496 4.58 2.44 37.33
CA ILE A 496 5.29 3.63 36.84
C ILE A 496 4.76 4.83 37.62
N PRO A 497 5.65 5.65 38.22
CA PRO A 497 5.23 6.85 38.96
C PRO A 497 4.61 7.89 38.01
N THR A 498 3.84 8.82 38.55
CA THR A 498 3.24 9.92 37.77
C THR A 498 4.30 10.76 37.07
N ILE A 499 4.21 10.82 35.75
CA ILE A 499 5.08 11.61 34.88
C ILE A 499 4.35 12.92 34.56
N PRO A 500 4.88 14.10 34.97
CA PRO A 500 4.31 15.37 34.56
C PRO A 500 4.59 15.63 33.07
N VAL A 501 3.64 16.27 32.41
CA VAL A 501 3.77 16.71 31.02
C VAL A 501 3.85 18.23 31.01
N ASP A 502 4.89 18.77 30.38
CA ASP A 502 5.04 20.22 30.22
C ASP A 502 4.03 20.72 29.18
N MET A 503 3.02 21.45 29.65
CA MET A 503 1.94 21.98 28.81
C MET A 503 2.24 23.41 28.37
N ILE A 504 1.99 23.71 27.09
CA ILE A 504 2.14 25.02 26.46
C ILE A 504 0.77 25.47 25.96
N GLU A 505 0.38 26.70 26.27
CA GLU A 505 -0.85 27.30 25.75
C GLU A 505 -0.70 27.62 24.26
N LEU A 506 -1.56 27.03 23.43
CA LEU A 506 -1.60 27.24 21.98
C LEU A 506 -2.67 28.28 21.57
N GLY A 507 -3.69 28.46 22.41
CA GLY A 507 -4.78 29.40 22.20
C GLY A 507 -5.73 29.43 23.40
N PRO A 508 -6.79 30.26 23.37
CA PRO A 508 -7.72 30.38 24.49
C PRO A 508 -8.26 29.02 24.94
N ASN A 509 -7.95 28.62 26.17
CA ASN A 509 -8.33 27.34 26.77
C ASN A 509 -7.80 26.09 26.05
N HIS A 510 -6.84 26.23 25.13
CA HIS A 510 -6.21 25.12 24.41
C HIS A 510 -4.74 25.00 24.77
N TRP A 511 -4.37 23.84 25.30
CA TRP A 511 -3.01 23.54 25.72
C TRP A 511 -2.52 22.27 25.03
N SER A 512 -1.25 22.26 24.63
CA SER A 512 -0.56 21.06 24.09
C SER A 512 0.67 20.74 24.93
N GLY A 513 0.94 19.46 25.13
CA GLY A 513 2.15 18.97 25.77
C GLY A 513 2.64 17.70 25.12
N VAL A 514 3.96 17.51 25.11
CA VAL A 514 4.59 16.33 24.52
C VAL A 514 5.10 15.42 25.63
N ALA A 515 4.74 14.14 25.57
CA ALA A 515 5.16 13.13 26.53
C ALA A 515 5.85 11.95 25.82
N GLN A 516 6.74 11.29 26.55
CA GLN A 516 7.33 10.02 26.13
C GLN A 516 6.62 8.87 26.83
N ILE A 517 5.99 8.00 26.05
CA ILE A 517 5.34 6.80 26.57
C ILE A 517 6.22 5.58 26.25
N PRO A 518 6.89 4.98 27.26
CA PRO A 518 7.87 3.92 27.03
C PRO A 518 7.28 2.51 26.87
N TYR A 519 5.99 2.30 27.18
CA TYR A 519 5.38 0.97 27.20
C TYR A 519 3.92 1.00 26.76
N PRO A 520 3.43 -0.08 26.11
CA PRO A 520 2.01 -0.24 25.80
C PRO A 520 1.24 -0.55 27.08
N GLY A 521 -0.05 -0.23 27.08
CA GLY A 521 -0.97 -0.52 28.19
C GLY A 521 -2.05 0.54 28.37
N GLU A 522 -2.90 0.35 29.37
CA GLU A 522 -3.89 1.34 29.80
C GLU A 522 -3.21 2.38 30.68
N TRP A 523 -2.90 3.54 30.11
CA TRP A 523 -2.30 4.66 30.82
C TRP A 523 -3.39 5.52 31.46
N SER A 524 -3.24 5.84 32.74
CA SER A 524 -4.07 6.83 33.43
C SER A 524 -3.57 8.22 33.11
N LEU A 525 -4.47 9.11 32.72
CA LEU A 525 -4.21 10.49 32.39
C LEU A 525 -5.03 11.38 33.33
N ASP A 526 -4.32 12.10 34.20
CA ASP A 526 -4.91 13.02 35.16
C ASP A 526 -4.63 14.46 34.71
N VAL A 527 -5.70 15.25 34.57
CA VAL A 527 -5.63 16.64 34.13
C VAL A 527 -6.19 17.53 35.23
N VAL A 528 -5.35 18.41 35.77
CA VAL A 528 -5.72 19.37 36.82
C VAL A 528 -5.75 20.76 36.22
N VAL A 529 -6.88 21.43 36.40
CA VAL A 529 -7.22 22.69 35.73
C VAL A 529 -7.57 23.70 36.80
N THR A 530 -7.09 24.94 36.65
CA THR A 530 -7.43 26.04 37.56
C THR A 530 -8.21 27.11 36.79
N PRO A 531 -9.56 27.02 36.74
CA PRO A 531 -10.37 27.92 35.92
C PRO A 531 -10.47 29.34 36.50
N THR A 532 -10.28 29.48 37.81
CA THR A 532 -10.20 30.77 38.52
C THR A 532 -9.25 30.62 39.71
N LYS A 533 -8.71 31.73 40.24
CA LYS A 533 -7.77 31.74 41.38
C LYS A 533 -8.18 30.94 42.63
N ASN A 534 -9.46 30.61 42.79
CA ASN A 534 -10.00 29.90 43.95
C ASN A 534 -10.70 28.57 43.61
N ALA A 535 -10.56 28.05 42.38
CA ALA A 535 -11.20 26.80 41.97
C ALA A 535 -10.22 25.90 41.21
N THR A 536 -10.21 24.62 41.57
CA THR A 536 -9.44 23.58 40.88
C THR A 536 -10.38 22.45 40.49
N LEU A 537 -10.27 22.01 39.24
CA LEU A 537 -10.97 20.86 38.67
C LEU A 537 -9.94 19.79 38.32
N SER A 538 -10.29 18.53 38.51
CA SER A 538 -9.45 17.37 38.20
C SER A 538 -10.24 16.34 37.39
N TYR A 539 -9.77 16.10 36.17
CA TYR A 539 -10.28 15.12 35.23
C TYR A 539 -9.36 13.90 35.22
N SER A 540 -9.91 12.70 35.10
CA SER A 540 -9.14 11.46 35.02
C SER A 540 -9.74 10.53 33.98
N THR A 541 -8.89 9.91 33.16
CA THR A 541 -9.29 8.98 32.09
C THR A 541 -8.21 7.95 31.81
N SER A 542 -8.56 6.85 31.17
CA SER A 542 -7.63 5.84 30.69
C SER A 542 -7.46 5.94 29.17
N VAL A 543 -6.21 5.97 28.71
CA VAL A 543 -5.83 5.91 27.31
C VAL A 543 -5.14 4.59 27.03
N LYS A 544 -5.72 3.81 26.12
CA LYS A 544 -5.10 2.58 25.65
C LYS A 544 -3.99 2.92 24.67
N VAL A 545 -2.75 2.69 25.10
CA VAL A 545 -1.56 2.85 24.26
C VAL A 545 -1.20 1.49 23.68
N VAL A 546 -1.19 1.40 22.35
CA VAL A 546 -0.73 0.22 21.61
C VAL A 546 0.77 0.33 21.29
N ASP A 547 1.40 -0.78 20.94
CA ASP A 547 2.82 -0.78 20.53
C ASP A 547 3.07 0.07 19.27
#